data_AF-A0A7K4BHF3-F1
#
_entry.id   AF-A0A7K4BHF3-F1
#
_cell.length_a   1.000
_cell.length_b   1.000
_cell.length_c   1.000
_cell.angle_alpha   90.00
_cell.angle_beta   90.00
_cell.angle_gamma   90.00
#
_symmetry.space_group_name_H-M   'P 1'
#
loop_
_entity.id
_entity.type
_entity.pdbx_description
1 polymer ?
#
loop_
_entity_poly.entity_id
_entity_poly.type
_entity_poly.pdbx_seq_one_letter_code
_entity_poly.pdbx_strand_id
1 'polypeptide(L)' 'MTTYGIEFVPGSVNVKQVVTYTKLAESKDIDYAWITNHYNNRHAYPTLAMIAANTDTIKMGPGIMNTFTDTPAA' A
#
# COMPACT_ATOMS: atom_id res chain seq x y z
N MET A 1 -5.40 -20.17 10.61
CA MET A 1 -4.11 -19.48 10.81
C MET A 1 -4.38 -18.00 10.93
N THR A 2 -3.69 -17.32 11.84
CA THR A 2 -3.76 -15.86 12.00
C THR A 2 -2.96 -15.19 10.89
N THR A 3 -3.43 -14.05 10.39
CA THR A 3 -2.74 -13.24 9.39
C THR A 3 -2.42 -11.86 9.93
N TYR A 4 -1.39 -11.22 9.40
CA TYR A 4 -0.92 -9.90 9.82
C TYR A 4 -0.87 -8.91 8.66
N GLY A 5 -1.12 -7.64 8.96
CA GLY A 5 -1.08 -6.55 7.99
C GLY A 5 -0.28 -5.36 8.50
N ILE A 6 0.24 -4.57 7.57
CA ILE A 6 0.94 -3.31 7.82
C ILE A 6 0.32 -2.19 6.99
N GLU A 7 0.28 -0.98 7.53
CA GLU A 7 -0.26 0.21 6.86
C GLU A 7 0.83 1.27 6.64
N PHE A 8 0.79 1.93 5.49
CA PHE A 8 1.66 3.06 5.18
C PHE A 8 0.88 4.29 4.74
N VAL A 9 1.33 5.46 5.22
CA VAL A 9 0.83 6.78 4.83
C VAL A 9 1.84 7.42 3.85
N PRO A 10 1.55 7.49 2.54
CA PRO A 10 2.48 7.99 1.52
C PRO A 10 2.57 9.53 1.48
N GLY A 11 2.47 10.15 2.66
CA GLY A 11 2.80 11.56 2.94
C GLY A 11 3.86 11.68 4.05
N SER A 12 3.87 10.74 4.99
CA SER A 12 4.87 10.62 6.07
C SER A 12 6.11 9.85 5.64
N VAL A 13 5.95 8.91 4.71
CA VAL A 13 7.04 8.16 4.08
C VAL A 13 6.96 8.33 2.57
N ASN A 14 8.12 8.44 1.92
CA ASN A 14 8.16 8.52 0.46
C ASN A 14 7.92 7.13 -0.17
N VAL A 15 7.57 7.10 -1.46
CA VAL A 15 7.23 5.85 -2.17
C VAL A 15 8.38 4.82 -2.12
N LYS A 16 9.64 5.26 -2.21
CA LYS A 16 10.80 4.36 -2.13
C LYS A 16 10.91 3.70 -0.76
N GLN A 17 10.63 4.44 0.32
CA GLN A 17 10.57 3.90 1.68
C GLN A 17 9.43 2.90 1.82
N VAL A 18 8.23 3.23 1.32
CA VAL A 18 7.09 2.30 1.31
C VAL A 18 7.45 0.97 0.65
N VAL A 19 8.03 1.01 -0.56
CA VAL A 19 8.50 -0.20 -1.26
C VAL A 19 9.52 -0.97 -0.42
N THR A 20 10.51 -0.28 0.15
CA THR A 20 11.56 -0.90 0.95
C THR A 20 10.98 -1.62 2.17
N TYR A 21 10.05 -0.98 2.89
CA TYR A 21 9.41 -1.56 4.06
C TYR A 21 8.43 -2.67 3.71
N THR A 22 7.76 -2.58 2.55
CA THR A 22 6.86 -3.64 2.09
C THR A 22 7.62 -4.91 1.73
N LYS A 23 8.77 -4.80 1.06
CA LYS A 23 9.67 -5.95 0.81
C LYS A 23 10.17 -6.59 2.10
N LEU A 24 10.51 -5.76 3.09
CA LEU A 24 10.90 -6.27 4.40
C LEU A 24 9.74 -6.99 5.09
N ALA A 25 8.53 -6.40 5.06
CA ALA A 25 7.32 -7.00 5.62
C ALA A 25 7.01 -8.36 4.99
N GLU A 26 7.08 -8.45 3.65
CA GLU A 26 6.92 -9.71 2.91
C GLU A 26 7.92 -10.78 3.35
N SER A 27 9.17 -10.41 3.63
CA SER A 27 10.19 -11.33 4.16
C SER A 27 10.01 -11.73 5.64
N LYS A 28 9.02 -11.14 6.33
CA LYS A 28 8.78 -11.29 7.78
C LYS A 28 7.36 -11.78 8.08
N ASP A 29 6.77 -12.54 7.16
CA ASP A 29 5.46 -13.16 7.30
C ASP A 29 4.31 -12.15 7.54
N ILE A 30 4.41 -10.96 6.92
CA ILE A 30 3.27 -10.05 6.80
C ILE A 30 2.50 -10.37 5.51
N ASP A 31 1.20 -10.61 5.65
CA ASP A 31 0.34 -11.06 4.56
C ASP A 31 -0.22 -9.91 3.72
N TYR A 32 -0.39 -8.72 4.32
CA TYR A 32 -1.08 -7.58 3.70
C TYR A 32 -0.34 -6.25 3.88
N ALA A 33 -0.28 -5.46 2.82
CA ALA A 33 0.16 -4.06 2.83
C ALA A 33 -0.98 -3.12 2.42
N TRP A 34 -1.31 -2.16 3.29
CA TRP A 34 -2.40 -1.21 3.10
C TRP A 34 -1.87 0.20 2.90
N ILE A 35 -2.34 0.89 1.86
CA ILE A 35 -1.93 2.26 1.53
C ILE A 35 -3.09 3.23 1.74
N THR A 36 -2.92 4.22 2.61
CA THR A 36 -3.95 5.25 2.82
C THR A 36 -4.14 6.10 1.56
N ASN A 37 -5.38 6.46 1.23
CA ASN A 37 -5.69 7.35 0.10
C ASN A 37 -6.25 8.69 0.59
N HIS A 38 -5.39 9.72 0.64
CA HIS A 38 -5.79 11.09 0.98
C HIS A 38 -5.24 12.07 -0.06
N TYR A 39 -6.05 13.04 -0.47
CA TYR A 39 -5.70 14.00 -1.53
C TYR A 39 -4.45 14.85 -1.23
N ASN A 40 -4.09 14.99 0.05
CA ASN A 40 -2.93 15.75 0.50
C ASN A 40 -1.63 14.92 0.52
N ASN A 41 -1.70 13.62 0.20
CA ASN A 41 -0.56 12.70 0.11
C ASN A 41 -0.34 12.23 -1.33
N ARG A 42 0.67 11.39 -1.58
CA ARG A 42 0.76 10.71 -2.88
C ARG A 42 -0.43 9.75 -3.01
N HIS A 43 -0.98 9.66 -4.21
CA HIS A 43 -2.11 8.78 -4.49
C HIS A 43 -1.77 7.30 -4.23
N ALA A 44 -2.76 6.50 -3.80
CA ALA A 44 -2.55 5.09 -3.46
C ALA A 44 -2.11 4.25 -4.68
N TYR A 45 -2.73 4.43 -5.84
CA TYR A 45 -2.43 3.60 -7.03
C TYR A 45 -0.97 3.65 -7.50
N PRO A 46 -0.31 4.80 -7.69
CA PRO A 46 1.11 4.82 -8.04
C PRO A 46 2.00 4.17 -6.97
N THR A 47 1.65 4.31 -5.70
CA THR A 47 2.38 3.68 -4.59
C THR A 47 2.24 2.16 -4.65
N LEU A 48 1.00 1.67 -4.84
CA LEU A 48 0.69 0.25 -5.01
C LEU A 48 1.34 -0.35 -6.25
N ALA A 49 1.37 0.37 -7.37
CA ALA A 49 2.07 -0.08 -8.58
C ALA A 49 3.57 -0.29 -8.33
N MET A 50 4.19 0.60 -7.55
CA MET A 50 5.60 0.45 -7.18
C MET A 50 5.84 -0.68 -6.18
N ILE A 51 4.89 -0.97 -5.29
CA ILE A 51 4.94 -2.19 -4.46
C ILE A 51 4.86 -3.42 -5.37
N ALA A 52 3.85 -3.48 -6.24
CA ALA A 52 3.62 -4.58 -7.18
C ALA A 52 4.84 -4.93 -8.02
N ALA A 53 5.57 -3.90 -8.48
CA ALA A 53 6.77 -4.09 -9.29
C ALA A 53 7.98 -4.63 -8.50
N ASN A 54 7.90 -4.76 -7.18
CA ASN A 54 9.04 -5.00 -6.30
C ASN A 54 8.82 -6.09 -5.23
N THR A 55 7.64 -6.72 -5.20
CA THR A 55 7.23 -7.78 -4.27
C THR A 55 6.54 -8.92 -5.03
N ASP A 56 6.51 -10.11 -4.46
CA ASP A 56 6.10 -11.33 -5.17
C ASP A 56 4.81 -11.98 -4.62
N THR A 57 4.56 -11.91 -3.30
CA THR A 57 3.53 -12.69 -2.61
C THR A 57 2.66 -11.88 -1.67
N ILE A 58 3.12 -10.73 -1.16
CA ILE A 58 2.34 -9.89 -0.25
C ILE A 58 1.09 -9.34 -0.95
N LYS A 59 -0.07 -9.48 -0.31
CA LYS A 59 -1.32 -8.89 -0.82
C LYS A 59 -1.31 -7.40 -0.53
N MET A 60 -1.88 -6.60 -1.42
CA MET A 60 -1.85 -5.15 -1.28
C MET A 60 -3.13 -4.49 -1.78
N GLY A 61 -3.45 -3.34 -1.22
CA GLY A 61 -4.58 -2.54 -1.68
C GLY A 61 -4.66 -1.18 -0.99
N PRO A 62 -5.59 -0.32 -1.46
CA PRO A 62 -5.92 0.89 -0.73
C PRO A 62 -6.57 0.52 0.61
N GLY A 63 -6.11 1.15 1.69
CA GLY A 63 -6.65 0.98 3.05
C GLY A 63 -6.99 2.34 3.66
N ILE A 64 -8.05 3.03 3.25
CA ILE A 64 -9.09 2.65 2.27
C ILE A 64 -9.23 3.71 1.16
N MET A 65 -9.96 3.37 0.09
CA MET A 65 -10.44 4.30 -0.93
C MET A 65 -11.92 4.61 -0.72
N ASN A 66 -12.42 5.70 -1.31
CA ASN A 66 -13.81 6.12 -1.16
C ASN A 66 -14.43 6.48 -2.53
N THR A 67 -15.75 6.38 -2.65
CA THR A 67 -16.49 6.61 -3.90
C THR A 67 -16.80 8.08 -4.19
N PHE A 68 -16.26 9.01 -3.38
CA PHE A 68 -16.51 10.44 -3.53
C PHE A 68 -15.34 11.17 -4.20
N THR A 69 -14.10 10.74 -3.92
CA THR A 69 -12.90 11.29 -4.56
C THR A 69 -12.54 10.57 -5.84
N ASP A 70 -12.93 9.31 -5.96
CA ASP A 70 -12.67 8.45 -7.11
C ASP A 70 -13.97 7.77 -7.54
N THR A 71 -14.19 7.65 -8.86
CA THR A 71 -15.38 6.94 -9.35
C THR A 71 -15.24 5.44 -9.08
N PRO A 72 -16.33 4.69 -8.87
CA PRO A 72 -16.24 3.23 -8.70
C PRO A 72 -15.59 2.46 -9.86
N ALA A 73 -15.46 3.08 -11.04
CA ALA A 73 -14.81 2.50 -12.22
C ALA A 73 -13.30 2.80 -12.31
N ALA A 74 -12.75 3.56 -11.35
CA ALA A 74 -11.36 4.01 -11.35
C ALA A 74 -10.36 2.95 -10.86
#